data_AF-A0A6N3AGE1-F1
#
_entry.id   AF-A0A6N3AGE1-F1
#
_cell.length_a   1.000
_cell.length_b   1.000
_cell.length_c   1.000
_cell.angle_alpha   90.00
_cell.angle_beta   90.00
_cell.angle_gamma   90.00
#
_symmetry.space_group_name_H-M   'P 1'
#
loop_
_entity.id
_entity.type
_entity.pdbx_description
1 polymer ?
#
loop_
_entity_poly.entity_id
_entity_poly.type
_entity_poly.pdbx_seq_one_letter_code
_entity_poly.pdbx_strand_id
1 'polypeptide(L)'
;MNQKLKMIFSPSMLTCIWDLLTKYLPTYLWVAITRPNKQCWLITERPTDARDNGYVLFKWLCQNHPEKNVIYAIRKNAADYANVANLGKVIEYGSYQHWYYYFAASICCDTSWGICCPNSMTYLIMRNVLPPRSKRVFLQHGITKDYMPQGRKRKLNADIFVCGAYPEWEYINTYFGYTNGEVKYLGFARYDRLCDTSDKVSVKQILYMPTWRAYLRNDRHFEQSQYYQKIKEVLTHYELYNILEQNNLELIYFVHPSIRERKRYFEPFANSRIKVLNNEDYDLQKLICSASLLITDFSSIYFDFAYQKKPVIYYHFDYQQYRKEHYSEGYFNYERDGFGPIVYDLQSLVKNISSIVADGFNISDEFSHRSTRFFPVRDCNNCLRHYEAIYKLEKEKRV
;
A
#
# COMPACT_ATOMS: atom_id res chain seq x y z
N MET A 1 -8.68 16.25 -36.67
CA MET A 1 -9.70 16.57 -35.63
C MET A 1 -10.02 15.33 -34.77
N ASN A 2 -9.05 14.73 -34.05
CA ASN A 2 -9.22 13.28 -33.73
C ASN A 2 -8.61 12.67 -32.43
N GLN A 3 -8.14 13.47 -31.46
CA GLN A 3 -7.79 12.94 -30.12
C GLN A 3 -8.43 13.72 -28.97
N LYS A 4 -8.48 15.06 -29.06
CA LYS A 4 -9.15 15.90 -28.04
C LYS A 4 -10.66 15.63 -27.95
N LEU A 5 -11.36 15.45 -29.07
CA LEU A 5 -12.79 15.09 -29.09
C LEU A 5 -13.08 13.68 -28.55
N LYS A 6 -12.21 12.70 -28.83
CA LYS A 6 -12.33 11.35 -28.24
C LYS A 6 -12.16 11.35 -26.72
N MET A 7 -11.34 12.26 -26.19
CA MET A 7 -11.20 12.45 -24.74
C MET A 7 -12.47 13.07 -24.15
N ILE A 8 -13.07 14.06 -24.84
CA ILE A 8 -14.29 14.76 -24.41
C ILE A 8 -15.50 13.82 -24.30
N PHE A 9 -15.63 12.86 -25.22
CA PHE A 9 -16.73 11.88 -25.23
C PHE A 9 -16.34 10.50 -24.67
N SER A 10 -15.27 10.43 -23.87
CA SER A 10 -14.97 9.19 -23.17
C SER A 10 -16.08 8.90 -22.12
N PRO A 11 -16.47 7.63 -21.91
CA PRO A 11 -17.45 7.27 -20.88
C PRO A 11 -17.06 7.79 -19.48
N SER A 12 -15.76 7.88 -19.19
CA SER A 12 -15.24 8.45 -17.95
C SER A 12 -15.46 9.96 -17.82
N MET A 13 -15.42 10.72 -18.93
CA MET A 13 -15.71 12.15 -18.89
C MET A 13 -17.21 12.42 -18.77
N LEU A 14 -18.04 11.66 -19.48
CA LEU A 14 -19.50 11.77 -19.36
C LEU A 14 -19.98 11.45 -17.94
N THR A 15 -19.46 10.38 -17.34
CA THR A 15 -19.75 10.04 -15.92
C THR A 15 -19.23 11.12 -14.96
N CYS A 16 -18.07 11.73 -15.22
CA CYS A 16 -17.56 12.85 -14.43
C CYS A 16 -18.48 14.09 -14.51
N ILE A 17 -18.95 14.46 -15.71
CA ILE A 17 -19.88 15.60 -15.89
C ILE A 17 -21.21 15.30 -15.20
N TRP A 18 -21.72 14.08 -15.35
CA TRP A 18 -22.93 13.64 -14.68
C TRP A 18 -22.79 13.72 -13.15
N ASP A 19 -21.74 13.14 -12.57
CA ASP A 19 -21.47 13.21 -11.14
C ASP A 19 -21.28 14.66 -10.66
N LEU A 20 -20.65 15.52 -11.46
CA LEU A 20 -20.47 16.94 -11.14
C LEU A 20 -21.82 17.66 -10.98
N LEU A 21 -22.72 17.50 -11.96
CA LEU A 21 -24.00 18.20 -12.01
C LEU A 21 -25.03 17.62 -11.05
N THR A 22 -25.05 16.29 -10.91
CA THR A 22 -26.10 15.60 -10.14
C THR A 22 -25.72 15.31 -8.69
N LYS A 23 -24.43 15.21 -8.38
CA LYS A 23 -23.94 14.85 -7.04
C LYS A 23 -23.06 15.94 -6.43
N TYR A 24 -21.97 16.31 -7.07
CA TYR A 24 -20.97 17.23 -6.51
C TYR A 24 -21.56 18.60 -6.17
N LEU A 25 -22.09 19.32 -7.16
CA LEU A 25 -22.63 20.67 -6.96
C LEU A 25 -23.84 20.67 -6.00
N PRO A 26 -24.84 19.78 -6.16
CA PRO A 26 -25.98 19.74 -5.24
C PRO A 26 -25.57 19.43 -3.80
N THR A 27 -24.69 18.44 -3.58
CA THR A 27 -24.26 18.09 -2.22
C THR A 27 -23.34 19.15 -1.61
N TYR A 28 -22.46 19.77 -2.40
CA TYR A 28 -21.65 20.91 -1.96
C TYR A 28 -22.53 22.06 -1.47
N LEU A 29 -23.51 22.48 -2.28
CA LEU A 29 -24.44 23.54 -1.93
C LEU A 29 -25.29 23.16 -0.71
N TRP A 30 -25.81 21.93 -0.67
CA TRP A 30 -26.59 21.45 0.46
C TRP A 30 -25.80 21.49 1.77
N VAL A 31 -24.55 21.02 1.79
CA VAL A 31 -23.68 21.07 2.97
C VAL A 31 -23.29 22.51 3.32
N ALA A 32 -23.06 23.36 2.32
CA ALA A 32 -22.76 24.78 2.54
C ALA A 32 -23.93 25.54 3.20
N ILE A 33 -25.18 25.21 2.82
CA ILE A 33 -26.41 25.78 3.37
C ILE A 33 -26.70 25.23 4.76
N THR A 34 -26.68 23.89 4.92
CA THR A 34 -27.06 23.24 6.18
C THR A 34 -26.01 23.37 7.28
N ARG A 35 -24.75 23.65 6.93
CA ARG A 35 -23.62 23.80 7.87
C ARG A 35 -23.64 22.71 8.96
N PRO A 36 -23.62 21.43 8.58
CA PRO A 36 -23.68 20.35 9.55
C PRO A 36 -22.54 20.50 10.57
N ASN A 37 -22.83 20.15 11.82
CA ASN A 37 -21.82 20.18 12.88
C ASN A 37 -20.73 19.17 12.50
N LYS A 38 -19.60 19.68 11.98
CA LYS A 38 -18.51 18.89 11.37
C LYS A 38 -17.79 18.09 12.44
N GLN A 39 -18.35 16.96 12.82
CA GLN A 39 -17.81 16.12 13.89
C GLN A 39 -17.59 14.68 13.41
N CYS A 40 -17.51 14.45 12.10
CA CYS A 40 -17.25 13.12 11.56
C CYS A 40 -15.94 13.02 10.80
N TRP A 41 -15.30 11.86 10.93
CA TRP A 41 -14.10 11.50 10.20
C TRP A 41 -14.48 10.50 9.11
N LEU A 42 -14.16 10.82 7.86
CA LEU A 42 -14.35 9.93 6.73
C LEU A 42 -13.02 9.23 6.42
N ILE A 43 -13.00 7.90 6.47
CA ILE A 43 -11.84 7.08 6.15
C ILE A 43 -12.12 6.28 4.89
N THR A 44 -11.17 6.31 3.95
CA THR A 44 -11.29 5.62 2.66
C THR A 44 -9.97 4.97 2.25
N GLU A 45 -10.07 3.73 1.79
CA GLU A 45 -9.02 3.08 0.99
C GLU A 45 -9.46 3.03 -0.49
N ARG A 46 -8.82 2.17 -1.29
CA ARG A 46 -9.37 1.87 -2.61
C ARG A 46 -10.79 1.35 -2.45
N PRO A 47 -11.70 1.56 -3.41
CA PRO A 47 -13.12 1.26 -3.25
C PRO A 47 -13.45 -0.20 -2.93
N THR A 48 -12.49 -1.10 -3.13
CA THR A 48 -12.60 -2.54 -2.92
C THR A 48 -11.86 -3.05 -1.69
N ASP A 49 -11.10 -2.20 -1.02
CA ASP A 49 -10.10 -2.61 -0.03
C ASP A 49 -10.53 -2.17 1.37
N ALA A 50 -10.38 -3.08 2.33
CA ALA A 50 -10.40 -2.77 3.76
C ALA A 50 -9.42 -3.68 4.48
N ARG A 51 -8.14 -3.41 4.25
CA ARG A 51 -7.03 -4.24 4.76
C ARG A 51 -5.74 -3.45 5.07
N ASP A 52 -5.68 -2.16 4.75
CA ASP A 52 -4.48 -1.33 4.90
C ASP A 52 -4.60 -0.36 6.10
N ASN A 53 -3.81 0.70 6.11
CA ASN A 53 -3.77 1.71 7.18
C ASN A 53 -5.14 2.30 7.54
N GLY A 54 -6.00 2.53 6.55
CA GLY A 54 -7.33 3.10 6.77
C GLY A 54 -8.22 2.14 7.55
N TYR A 55 -8.22 0.86 7.17
CA TYR A 55 -8.98 -0.18 7.85
C TYR A 55 -8.51 -0.39 9.28
N VAL A 56 -7.19 -0.48 9.50
CA VAL A 56 -6.65 -0.73 10.85
C VAL A 56 -6.92 0.45 11.77
N LEU A 57 -6.78 1.68 11.28
CA LEU A 57 -7.15 2.89 12.02
C LEU A 57 -8.66 2.94 12.31
N PHE A 58 -9.50 2.67 11.32
CA PHE A 58 -10.97 2.64 11.50
C PHE A 58 -11.39 1.65 12.58
N LYS A 59 -10.88 0.41 12.51
CA LYS A 59 -11.15 -0.62 13.51
C LYS A 59 -10.72 -0.16 14.91
N TRP A 60 -9.52 0.39 15.04
CA TRP A 60 -9.00 0.87 16.32
C TRP A 60 -9.85 2.01 16.88
N LEU A 61 -10.28 2.97 16.04
CA LEU A 61 -11.13 4.08 16.46
C LEU A 61 -12.51 3.59 16.94
N CYS A 62 -13.16 2.67 16.23
CA CYS A 62 -14.43 2.11 16.65
C CYS A 62 -14.34 1.38 18.01
N GLN A 63 -13.19 0.79 18.31
CA GLN A 63 -12.96 0.03 19.55
C GLN A 63 -12.56 0.92 20.73
N ASN A 64 -11.74 1.95 20.50
CA ASN A 64 -11.14 2.77 21.56
C ASN A 64 -11.82 4.14 21.73
N HIS A 65 -12.50 4.63 20.69
CA HIS A 65 -13.18 5.92 20.66
C HIS A 65 -14.60 5.81 20.07
N PRO A 66 -15.50 5.00 20.68
CA PRO A 66 -16.87 4.81 20.18
C PRO A 66 -17.70 6.11 20.18
N GLU A 67 -17.30 7.12 20.94
CA GLU A 67 -17.91 8.46 20.95
C GLU A 67 -17.63 9.26 19.66
N LYS A 68 -16.58 8.91 18.90
CA LYS A 68 -16.23 9.57 17.65
C LYS A 68 -17.10 9.05 16.51
N ASN A 69 -17.69 9.96 15.75
CA ASN A 69 -18.45 9.61 14.55
C ASN A 69 -17.48 9.31 13.39
N VAL A 70 -17.01 8.09 13.30
CA VAL A 70 -16.09 7.63 12.24
C VAL A 70 -16.86 6.84 11.19
N ILE A 71 -16.59 7.13 9.92
CA ILE A 71 -17.31 6.57 8.78
C ILE A 71 -16.31 5.97 7.81
N TYR A 72 -16.56 4.73 7.39
CA TYR A 72 -15.77 4.04 6.37
C TYR A 72 -16.54 3.95 5.05
N ALA A 73 -15.93 4.32 3.93
CA ALA A 73 -16.54 4.18 2.61
C ALA A 73 -15.88 3.05 1.80
N ILE A 74 -16.70 2.07 1.38
CA ILE A 74 -16.29 0.92 0.58
C ILE A 74 -17.47 0.47 -0.29
N ARG A 75 -17.21 -0.22 -1.41
CA ARG A 75 -18.28 -0.86 -2.19
C ARG A 75 -18.82 -2.08 -1.44
N LYS A 76 -20.14 -2.19 -1.29
CA LYS A 76 -20.79 -3.32 -0.59
C LYS A 76 -20.54 -4.67 -1.25
N ASN A 77 -20.26 -4.69 -2.56
CA ASN A 77 -19.93 -5.92 -3.30
C ASN A 77 -18.44 -6.27 -3.27
N ALA A 78 -17.61 -5.48 -2.57
CA ALA A 78 -16.20 -5.81 -2.40
C ALA A 78 -16.03 -7.01 -1.46
N ALA A 79 -15.07 -7.88 -1.75
CA ALA A 79 -14.74 -9.02 -0.88
C ALA A 79 -14.40 -8.56 0.55
N ASP A 80 -13.73 -7.41 0.70
CA ASP A 80 -13.31 -6.87 1.99
C ASP A 80 -14.44 -6.17 2.76
N TYR A 81 -15.64 -6.02 2.20
CA TYR A 81 -16.76 -5.37 2.90
C TYR A 81 -17.06 -6.04 4.25
N ALA A 82 -16.94 -7.37 4.30
CA ALA A 82 -17.12 -8.17 5.51
C ALA A 82 -16.15 -7.76 6.65
N ASN A 83 -14.98 -7.20 6.34
CA ASN A 83 -14.00 -6.78 7.35
C ASN A 83 -14.48 -5.57 8.17
N VAL A 84 -15.35 -4.73 7.60
CA VAL A 84 -15.81 -3.47 8.20
C VAL A 84 -17.29 -3.46 8.57
N ALA A 85 -18.10 -4.34 7.99
CA ALA A 85 -19.57 -4.32 8.09
C ALA A 85 -20.09 -4.27 9.54
N ASN A 86 -19.42 -4.94 10.48
CA ASN A 86 -19.83 -5.04 11.88
C ASN A 86 -18.99 -4.19 12.85
N LEU A 87 -18.11 -3.31 12.34
CA LEU A 87 -17.22 -2.50 13.20
C LEU A 87 -17.82 -1.15 13.59
N GLY A 88 -18.59 -0.54 12.68
CA GLY A 88 -19.09 0.82 12.87
C GLY A 88 -19.89 1.30 11.67
N LYS A 89 -19.92 2.61 11.44
CA LYS A 89 -20.70 3.20 10.35
C LYS A 89 -19.99 3.02 9.00
N VAL A 90 -20.57 2.20 8.14
CA VAL A 90 -20.05 1.95 6.78
C VAL A 90 -21.05 2.43 5.73
N ILE A 91 -20.56 3.11 4.70
CA ILE A 91 -21.37 3.64 3.60
C ILE A 91 -20.89 3.10 2.24
N GLU A 92 -21.81 3.05 1.27
CA GLU A 92 -21.51 2.63 -0.10
C GLU A 92 -20.63 3.67 -0.80
N TYR A 93 -19.45 3.26 -1.25
CA TYR A 93 -18.54 4.11 -2.01
C TYR A 93 -19.19 4.59 -3.32
N GLY A 94 -19.29 5.90 -3.53
CA GLY A 94 -19.87 6.48 -4.76
C GLY A 94 -21.33 6.89 -4.61
N SER A 95 -21.98 6.50 -3.51
CA SER A 95 -23.36 6.86 -3.19
C SER A 95 -23.50 8.35 -2.83
N TYR A 96 -24.74 8.86 -2.83
CA TYR A 96 -25.05 10.20 -2.33
C TYR A 96 -24.63 10.40 -0.86
N GLN A 97 -24.68 9.33 -0.04
CA GLN A 97 -24.16 9.38 1.33
C GLN A 97 -22.66 9.63 1.34
N HIS A 98 -21.90 8.99 0.45
CA HIS A 98 -20.45 9.23 0.34
C HIS A 98 -20.16 10.68 -0.09
N TRP A 99 -20.88 11.20 -1.08
CA TRP A 99 -20.77 12.60 -1.49
C TRP A 99 -21.08 13.58 -0.35
N TYR A 100 -22.15 13.33 0.41
CA TYR A 100 -22.49 14.14 1.57
C TYR A 100 -21.38 14.15 2.61
N TYR A 101 -20.88 12.97 3.03
CA TYR A 101 -19.84 12.88 4.05
C TYR A 101 -18.50 13.42 3.58
N TYR A 102 -18.18 13.33 2.30
CA TYR A 102 -16.99 13.94 1.72
C TYR A 102 -16.96 15.48 1.93
N PHE A 103 -18.11 16.15 1.83
CA PHE A 103 -18.20 17.60 2.09
C PHE A 103 -18.45 17.95 3.56
N ALA A 104 -19.19 17.11 4.30
CA ALA A 104 -19.61 17.36 5.67
C ALA A 104 -18.54 17.01 6.73
N ALA A 105 -17.58 16.15 6.40
CA ALA A 105 -16.57 15.70 7.34
C ALA A 105 -15.66 16.84 7.85
N SER A 106 -15.22 16.73 9.11
CA SER A 106 -14.12 17.55 9.63
C SER A 106 -12.78 17.05 9.10
N ILE A 107 -12.62 15.73 9.05
CA ILE A 107 -11.39 15.05 8.61
C ILE A 107 -11.72 14.06 7.48
N CYS A 108 -10.91 14.07 6.43
CA CYS A 108 -10.89 13.06 5.38
C CYS A 108 -9.54 12.35 5.38
N CYS A 109 -9.54 11.05 5.67
CA CYS A 109 -8.36 10.19 5.68
C CYS A 109 -8.34 9.31 4.42
N ASP A 110 -7.31 9.46 3.59
CA ASP A 110 -7.09 8.62 2.42
C ASP A 110 -5.72 7.97 2.41
N THR A 111 -5.64 6.73 1.95
CA THR A 111 -4.40 6.00 1.74
C THR A 111 -3.84 6.21 0.32
N SER A 112 -4.68 6.64 -0.63
CA SER A 112 -4.37 6.93 -2.03
C SER A 112 -4.79 8.35 -2.44
N TRP A 113 -4.10 8.92 -3.42
CA TRP A 113 -4.34 10.30 -3.87
C TRP A 113 -5.79 10.57 -4.33
N GLY A 114 -6.55 11.27 -3.48
CA GLY A 114 -7.87 11.81 -3.80
C GLY A 114 -8.99 10.80 -3.73
N ILE A 115 -8.77 9.66 -3.07
CA ILE A 115 -9.75 8.55 -3.03
C ILE A 115 -10.88 8.77 -2.00
N CYS A 116 -10.70 9.71 -1.07
CA CYS A 116 -11.81 10.23 -0.25
C CYS A 116 -12.92 10.86 -1.11
N CYS A 117 -12.58 11.39 -2.30
CA CYS A 117 -13.59 11.86 -3.22
C CYS A 117 -14.20 10.65 -3.94
N PRO A 118 -15.54 10.51 -3.99
CA PRO A 118 -16.18 9.37 -4.62
C PRO A 118 -15.86 9.21 -6.12
N ASN A 119 -15.37 10.27 -6.77
CA ASN A 119 -14.88 10.26 -8.15
C ASN A 119 -13.54 11.02 -8.26
N SER A 120 -12.47 10.31 -8.61
CA SER A 120 -11.12 10.88 -8.70
C SER A 120 -10.98 11.91 -9.83
N MET A 121 -11.71 11.77 -10.94
CA MET A 121 -11.68 12.77 -12.02
C MET A 121 -12.35 14.07 -11.55
N THR A 122 -13.53 13.96 -10.92
CA THR A 122 -14.22 15.12 -10.36
C THR A 122 -13.35 15.81 -9.29
N TYR A 123 -12.65 15.05 -8.46
CA TYR A 123 -11.66 15.59 -7.52
C TYR A 123 -10.59 16.41 -8.23
N LEU A 124 -9.97 15.87 -9.27
CA LEU A 124 -8.88 16.56 -9.98
C LEU A 124 -9.29 17.91 -10.56
N ILE A 125 -10.52 17.97 -11.08
CA ILE A 125 -11.09 19.18 -11.69
C ILE A 125 -11.50 20.19 -10.61
N MET A 126 -12.15 19.73 -9.54
CA MET A 126 -12.83 20.63 -8.58
C MET A 126 -12.01 21.00 -7.35
N ARG A 127 -10.91 20.29 -7.06
CA ARG A 127 -10.08 20.50 -5.85
C ARG A 127 -9.50 21.91 -5.70
N ASN A 128 -9.42 22.70 -6.78
CA ASN A 128 -8.95 24.08 -6.75
C ASN A 128 -10.08 25.10 -7.01
N VAL A 129 -11.31 24.64 -7.24
CA VAL A 129 -12.46 25.50 -7.57
C VAL A 129 -13.45 25.54 -6.42
N LEU A 130 -13.99 24.38 -6.01
CA LEU A 130 -14.90 24.25 -4.88
C LEU A 130 -14.47 23.10 -3.95
N PRO A 131 -13.25 23.16 -3.37
CA PRO A 131 -12.76 22.08 -2.53
C PRO A 131 -13.66 21.84 -1.30
N PRO A 132 -13.67 20.60 -0.76
CA PRO A 132 -14.23 20.37 0.56
C PRO A 132 -13.47 21.20 1.58
N ARG A 133 -14.17 21.60 2.65
CA ARG A 133 -13.57 22.32 3.78
C ARG A 133 -12.99 21.37 4.84
N SER A 134 -12.98 20.07 4.58
CA SER A 134 -12.40 19.06 5.45
C SER A 134 -10.89 19.19 5.47
N LYS A 135 -10.29 18.80 6.59
CA LYS A 135 -8.85 18.62 6.73
C LYS A 135 -8.46 17.27 6.14
N ARG A 136 -7.35 17.24 5.41
CA ARG A 136 -6.93 16.04 4.70
C ARG A 136 -5.74 15.37 5.38
N VAL A 137 -5.92 14.09 5.69
CA VAL A 137 -4.89 13.23 6.29
C VAL A 137 -4.52 12.15 5.29
N PHE A 138 -3.27 12.17 4.81
CA PHE A 138 -2.76 11.17 3.89
C PHE A 138 -2.08 10.05 4.67
N LEU A 139 -2.77 8.93 4.82
CA LEU A 139 -2.34 7.75 5.58
C LEU A 139 -1.31 6.88 4.83
N GLN A 140 -1.21 7.05 3.50
CA GLN A 140 -0.41 6.23 2.57
C GLN A 140 -0.79 4.73 2.52
N HIS A 141 -0.27 4.04 1.51
CA HIS A 141 -0.36 2.58 1.34
C HIS A 141 1.00 1.86 1.48
N GLY A 142 2.07 2.61 1.68
CA GLY A 142 3.43 2.09 1.67
C GLY A 142 4.43 3.23 1.72
N ILE A 143 5.68 2.89 2.04
CA ILE A 143 6.75 3.86 2.20
C ILE A 143 7.12 4.43 0.83
N THR A 144 7.08 5.75 0.72
CA THR A 144 7.47 6.49 -0.49
C THR A 144 8.99 6.49 -0.62
N LYS A 145 9.56 5.44 -1.23
CA LYS A 145 11.00 5.33 -1.48
C LYS A 145 11.47 5.90 -2.83
N ASP A 146 10.60 5.80 -3.84
CA ASP A 146 10.87 6.23 -5.20
C ASP A 146 10.35 7.67 -5.40
N TYR A 147 10.79 8.33 -6.47
CA TYR A 147 10.40 9.71 -6.70
C TYR A 147 8.89 9.84 -7.00
N MET A 148 8.13 10.41 -6.06
CA MET A 148 6.68 10.59 -6.16
C MET A 148 6.29 12.08 -6.22
N PRO A 149 6.36 12.74 -7.40
CA PRO A 149 6.05 14.17 -7.52
C PRO A 149 4.60 14.52 -7.18
N GLN A 150 3.68 13.54 -7.20
CA GLN A 150 2.26 13.70 -6.84
C GLN A 150 2.07 13.98 -5.34
N GLY A 151 3.00 13.52 -4.49
CA GLY A 151 2.94 13.70 -3.04
C GLY A 151 3.30 15.11 -2.56
N ARG A 152 3.89 15.96 -3.42
CA ARG A 152 4.29 17.34 -3.08
C ARG A 152 3.11 18.17 -2.58
N LYS A 153 3.34 19.08 -1.63
CA LYS A 153 2.33 19.96 -1.02
C LYS A 153 1.44 20.64 -2.07
N ARG A 154 2.04 21.20 -3.12
CA ARG A 154 1.31 21.87 -4.22
C ARG A 154 0.32 20.96 -4.96
N LYS A 155 0.52 19.64 -4.95
CA LYS A 155 -0.31 18.66 -5.67
C LYS A 155 -1.22 17.84 -4.76
N LEU A 156 -0.71 17.32 -3.66
CA LEU A 156 -1.49 16.51 -2.71
C LEU A 156 -2.28 17.40 -1.74
N ASN A 157 -1.68 18.51 -1.30
CA ASN A 157 -2.25 19.46 -0.34
C ASN A 157 -2.85 18.78 0.91
N ALA A 158 -2.10 17.86 1.51
CA ALA A 158 -2.48 17.25 2.78
C ALA A 158 -2.20 18.22 3.94
N ASP A 159 -3.05 18.18 4.98
CA ASP A 159 -2.81 18.84 6.26
C ASP A 159 -1.95 17.96 7.18
N ILE A 160 -2.07 16.64 7.06
CA ILE A 160 -1.12 15.67 7.63
C ILE A 160 -0.65 14.72 6.53
N PHE A 161 0.65 14.61 6.34
CA PHE A 161 1.30 13.56 5.55
C PHE A 161 1.94 12.56 6.52
N VAL A 162 1.35 11.37 6.64
CA VAL A 162 1.89 10.32 7.52
C VAL A 162 3.04 9.61 6.84
N CYS A 163 4.18 9.46 7.51
CA CYS A 163 5.31 8.63 7.08
C CYS A 163 5.44 7.38 7.98
N GLY A 164 5.72 6.25 7.33
CA GLY A 164 5.89 4.95 7.96
C GLY A 164 7.31 4.69 8.47
N ALA A 165 8.30 5.42 7.94
CA ALA A 165 9.69 5.34 8.37
C ALA A 165 10.33 6.70 8.60
N TYR A 166 11.43 6.69 9.36
CA TYR A 166 12.14 7.91 9.70
C TYR A 166 12.87 8.54 8.50
N PRO A 167 13.64 7.79 7.66
CA PRO A 167 14.25 8.38 6.47
C PRO A 167 13.24 8.89 5.43
N GLU A 168 12.07 8.24 5.35
CA GLU A 168 10.95 8.72 4.52
C GLU A 168 10.48 10.08 5.04
N TRP A 169 10.21 10.19 6.35
CA TRP A 169 9.79 11.46 6.95
C TRP A 169 10.79 12.58 6.66
N GLU A 170 12.08 12.33 6.82
CA GLU A 170 13.14 13.31 6.54
C GLU A 170 13.12 13.76 5.06
N TYR A 171 13.04 12.80 4.14
CA TYR A 171 12.97 13.09 2.70
C TYR A 171 11.73 13.92 2.34
N ILE A 172 10.55 13.50 2.80
CA ILE A 172 9.28 14.17 2.49
C ILE A 172 9.26 15.58 3.09
N ASN A 173 9.67 15.71 4.35
CA ASN A 173 9.70 16.99 5.06
C ASN A 173 10.67 17.99 4.41
N THR A 174 11.77 17.50 3.85
CA THR A 174 12.78 18.35 3.20
C THR A 174 12.38 18.75 1.77
N TYR A 175 11.88 17.81 0.96
CA TYR A 175 11.79 18.01 -0.50
C TYR A 175 10.38 18.20 -1.06
N PHE A 176 9.33 17.89 -0.28
CA PHE A 176 7.94 17.97 -0.79
C PHE A 176 7.21 19.27 -0.49
N GLY A 177 7.88 20.23 0.19
CA GLY A 177 7.39 21.59 0.39
C GLY A 177 6.24 21.70 1.40
N TYR A 178 6.15 20.74 2.32
CA TYR A 178 5.29 20.82 3.50
C TYR A 178 5.96 21.70 4.55
N THR A 179 5.18 22.44 5.33
CA THR A 179 5.69 23.32 6.39
C THR A 179 4.93 23.05 7.69
N ASN A 180 5.25 23.76 8.78
CA ASN A 180 4.49 23.72 10.04
C ASN A 180 4.33 22.32 10.67
N GLY A 181 5.27 21.41 10.40
CA GLY A 181 5.20 20.03 10.91
C GLY A 181 4.01 19.23 10.37
N GLU A 182 3.53 19.53 9.16
CA GLU A 182 2.48 18.78 8.46
C GLU A 182 2.92 17.34 8.11
N VAL A 183 4.22 17.09 7.95
CA VAL A 183 4.75 15.73 7.75
C VAL A 183 5.03 15.10 9.11
N LYS A 184 4.42 13.94 9.37
CA LYS A 184 4.48 13.26 10.66
C LYS A 184 5.05 11.85 10.51
N TYR A 185 6.13 11.56 11.23
CA TYR A 185 6.55 10.18 11.46
C TYR A 185 5.69 9.57 12.58
N LEU A 186 4.63 8.86 12.20
CA LEU A 186 3.72 8.18 13.15
C LEU A 186 3.89 6.66 13.11
N GLY A 187 4.64 6.16 12.14
CA GLY A 187 4.53 4.77 11.68
C GLY A 187 3.22 4.55 10.93
N PHE A 188 3.08 3.39 10.29
CA PHE A 188 1.84 3.01 9.62
C PHE A 188 0.88 2.35 10.60
N ALA A 189 -0.39 2.74 10.57
CA ALA A 189 -1.43 2.15 11.44
C ALA A 189 -1.49 0.62 11.30
N ARG A 190 -1.26 0.09 10.08
CA ARG A 190 -1.23 -1.35 9.84
C ARG A 190 -0.10 -2.09 10.58
N TYR A 191 0.96 -1.37 10.99
CA TYR A 191 2.08 -1.97 11.72
C TYR A 191 1.68 -2.47 13.11
N ASP A 192 0.58 -1.99 13.69
CA ASP A 192 0.05 -2.52 14.96
C ASP A 192 -0.45 -3.98 14.83
N ARG A 193 -0.69 -4.44 13.60
CA ARG A 193 -1.08 -5.83 13.30
C ARG A 193 0.03 -6.65 12.65
N LEU A 194 1.17 -6.04 12.39
CA LEU A 194 2.28 -6.63 11.65
C LEU A 194 3.17 -7.47 12.59
N CYS A 195 2.57 -8.44 13.28
CA CYS A 195 3.27 -9.34 14.19
C CYS A 195 3.93 -10.49 13.44
N ASP A 196 5.17 -10.85 13.80
CA ASP A 196 5.78 -12.07 13.27
C ASP A 196 5.06 -13.29 13.82
N THR A 197 4.56 -14.13 12.91
CA THR A 197 3.88 -15.39 13.23
C THR A 197 4.51 -16.56 12.47
N SER A 198 5.73 -16.39 11.97
CA SER A 198 6.41 -17.40 11.17
C SER A 198 6.76 -18.68 11.94
N ASP A 199 6.86 -18.62 13.26
CA ASP A 199 7.00 -19.81 14.12
C ASP A 199 5.66 -20.47 14.48
N LYS A 200 4.52 -19.86 14.11
CA LYS A 200 3.18 -20.42 14.38
C LYS A 200 2.64 -21.30 13.26
N VAL A 201 3.32 -21.35 12.12
CA VAL A 201 2.94 -22.21 10.99
C VAL A 201 3.66 -23.56 11.08
N SER A 202 2.97 -24.62 10.69
CA SER A 202 3.53 -25.99 10.69
C SER A 202 4.60 -26.21 9.62
N VAL A 203 4.58 -25.40 8.57
CA VAL A 203 5.53 -25.44 7.45
C VAL A 203 6.02 -24.02 7.24
N LYS A 204 7.34 -23.80 7.33
CA LYS A 204 7.93 -22.47 7.15
C LYS A 204 7.82 -22.05 5.68
N GLN A 205 7.57 -20.77 5.46
CA GLN A 205 7.24 -20.22 4.14
C GLN A 205 8.29 -19.22 3.68
N ILE A 206 8.77 -19.38 2.45
CA ILE A 206 9.53 -18.36 1.71
C ILE A 206 8.55 -17.66 0.77
N LEU A 207 8.38 -16.35 0.93
CA LEU A 207 7.54 -15.54 0.07
C LEU A 207 8.36 -14.98 -1.08
N TYR A 208 8.05 -15.35 -2.32
CA TYR A 208 8.61 -14.74 -3.52
C TYR A 208 7.60 -13.79 -4.16
N MET A 209 7.88 -12.49 -4.11
CA MET A 209 6.94 -11.45 -4.55
C MET A 209 7.66 -10.36 -5.35
N PRO A 210 8.01 -10.61 -6.62
CA PRO A 210 8.56 -9.59 -7.50
C PRO A 210 7.49 -8.56 -7.89
N THR A 211 7.94 -7.37 -8.23
CA THR A 211 7.09 -6.24 -8.62
C THR A 211 6.58 -6.44 -10.03
N TRP A 212 5.34 -6.04 -10.32
CA TRP A 212 4.86 -5.99 -11.70
C TRP A 212 5.69 -5.03 -12.56
N ARG A 213 5.70 -5.25 -13.87
CA ARG A 213 6.34 -4.35 -14.84
C ARG A 213 5.27 -3.63 -15.65
N ALA A 214 5.29 -2.29 -15.66
CA ALA A 214 4.26 -1.51 -16.34
C ALA A 214 4.20 -1.81 -17.84
N TYR A 215 5.36 -1.98 -18.46
CA TYR A 215 5.53 -2.35 -19.87
C TYR A 215 5.03 -3.77 -20.21
N LEU A 216 4.88 -4.68 -19.22
CA LEU A 216 4.42 -6.05 -19.47
C LEU A 216 2.91 -6.24 -19.27
N ARG A 217 2.19 -5.27 -18.70
CA ARG A 217 0.79 -5.43 -18.30
C ARG A 217 -0.10 -5.95 -19.44
N ASN A 218 -0.02 -5.31 -20.60
CA ASN A 218 -0.80 -5.66 -21.78
C ASN A 218 0.03 -6.30 -22.89
N ASP A 219 1.24 -6.78 -22.57
CA ASP A 219 2.12 -7.36 -23.57
C ASP A 219 1.60 -8.72 -24.04
N ARG A 220 1.51 -8.89 -25.36
CA ARG A 220 1.10 -10.15 -26.01
C ARG A 220 2.22 -11.19 -25.96
N HIS A 221 3.47 -10.75 -25.82
CA HIS A 221 4.67 -11.58 -25.75
C HIS A 221 5.20 -11.74 -24.33
N PHE A 222 4.30 -11.72 -23.33
CA PHE A 222 4.66 -11.82 -21.91
C PHE A 222 5.61 -12.99 -21.59
N GLU A 223 5.39 -14.16 -22.17
CA GLU A 223 6.23 -15.35 -21.95
C GLU A 223 7.64 -15.22 -22.56
N GLN A 224 7.86 -14.29 -23.49
CA GLN A 224 9.19 -14.01 -24.05
C GLN A 224 9.97 -12.98 -23.20
N SER A 225 9.32 -12.35 -22.23
CA SER A 225 9.97 -11.34 -21.38
C SER A 225 11.01 -11.96 -20.44
N GLN A 226 12.08 -11.21 -20.18
CA GLN A 226 13.08 -11.57 -19.16
C GLN A 226 12.41 -11.83 -17.79
N TYR A 227 11.39 -11.05 -17.44
CA TYR A 227 10.61 -11.21 -16.21
C TYR A 227 9.99 -12.60 -16.08
N TYR A 228 9.28 -13.07 -17.11
CA TYR A 228 8.68 -14.40 -17.10
C TYR A 228 9.75 -15.49 -17.03
N GLN A 229 10.80 -15.39 -17.86
CA GLN A 229 11.86 -16.40 -17.92
C GLN A 229 12.60 -16.52 -16.57
N LYS A 230 12.93 -15.39 -15.93
CA LYS A 230 13.62 -15.39 -14.63
C LYS A 230 12.76 -15.94 -13.50
N ILE A 231 11.44 -15.71 -13.51
CA ILE A 231 10.53 -16.31 -12.54
C ILE A 231 10.39 -17.81 -12.80
N LYS A 232 10.19 -18.22 -14.06
CA LYS A 232 10.13 -19.63 -14.44
C LYS A 232 11.38 -20.37 -13.98
N GLU A 233 12.57 -19.83 -14.25
CA GLU A 233 13.86 -20.36 -13.79
C GLU A 233 13.85 -20.66 -12.28
N VAL A 234 13.37 -19.72 -11.44
CA VAL A 234 13.24 -19.92 -9.99
C VAL A 234 12.27 -21.04 -9.66
N LEU A 235 11.07 -21.02 -10.26
CA LEU A 235 10.01 -22.00 -9.95
C LEU A 235 10.33 -23.43 -10.42
N THR A 236 11.22 -23.59 -11.38
CA THR A 236 11.64 -24.89 -11.91
C THR A 236 13.05 -25.30 -11.49
N HIS A 237 13.70 -24.57 -10.57
CA HIS A 237 15.08 -24.85 -10.19
C HIS A 237 15.19 -26.08 -9.30
N TYR A 238 15.94 -27.08 -9.76
CA TYR A 238 16.09 -28.37 -9.06
C TYR A 238 16.71 -28.23 -7.67
N GLU A 239 17.81 -27.49 -7.53
CA GLU A 239 18.46 -27.34 -6.22
C GLU A 239 17.60 -26.55 -5.23
N LEU A 240 16.79 -25.61 -5.72
CA LEU A 240 15.87 -24.86 -4.87
C LEU A 240 14.78 -25.80 -4.33
N TYR A 241 14.21 -26.64 -5.20
CA TYR A 241 13.25 -27.65 -4.78
C TYR A 241 13.83 -28.58 -3.71
N ASN A 242 15.07 -29.06 -3.89
CA ASN A 242 15.74 -29.91 -2.89
C ASN A 242 15.93 -29.19 -1.55
N ILE A 243 16.34 -27.91 -1.54
CA ILE A 243 16.44 -27.11 -0.31
C ILE A 243 15.07 -27.04 0.38
N LEU A 244 13.99 -26.80 -0.37
CA LEU A 244 12.64 -26.73 0.19
C LEU A 244 12.20 -28.06 0.81
N GLU A 245 12.46 -29.18 0.11
CA GLU A 245 12.06 -30.50 0.57
C GLU A 245 12.82 -30.94 1.83
N GLN A 246 14.15 -30.81 1.83
CA GLN A 246 15.01 -31.23 2.94
C GLN A 246 14.78 -30.45 4.23
N ASN A 247 14.35 -29.19 4.11
CA ASN A 247 14.14 -28.30 5.26
C ASN A 247 12.65 -28.12 5.61
N ASN A 248 11.75 -28.91 5.00
CA ASN A 248 10.31 -28.81 5.16
C ASN A 248 9.78 -27.36 5.00
N LEU A 249 10.12 -26.75 3.86
CA LEU A 249 9.73 -25.39 3.50
C LEU A 249 8.75 -25.38 2.33
N GLU A 250 8.03 -24.28 2.18
CA GLU A 250 7.25 -23.97 0.99
C GLU A 250 7.71 -22.64 0.38
N LEU A 251 7.86 -22.59 -0.94
CA LEU A 251 8.00 -21.35 -1.69
C LEU A 251 6.62 -20.91 -2.18
N ILE A 252 6.20 -19.71 -1.78
CA ILE A 252 4.97 -19.10 -2.24
C ILE A 252 5.34 -17.99 -3.22
N TYR A 253 5.13 -18.23 -4.51
CA TYR A 253 5.17 -17.19 -5.50
C TYR A 253 3.84 -16.42 -5.52
N PHE A 254 3.88 -15.17 -5.07
CA PHE A 254 2.70 -14.32 -4.97
C PHE A 254 2.64 -13.35 -6.15
N VAL A 255 1.72 -13.61 -7.07
CA VAL A 255 1.51 -12.81 -8.29
C VAL A 255 0.94 -11.44 -7.92
N HIS A 256 1.64 -10.39 -8.33
CA HIS A 256 1.26 -9.03 -8.01
C HIS A 256 -0.16 -8.69 -8.54
N PRO A 257 -1.03 -7.99 -7.78
CA PRO A 257 -2.43 -7.70 -8.18
C PRO A 257 -2.61 -7.00 -9.53
N SER A 258 -1.62 -6.19 -9.94
CA SER A 258 -1.61 -5.48 -11.23
C SER A 258 -1.46 -6.38 -12.46
N ILE A 259 -1.01 -7.62 -12.29
CA ILE A 259 -0.84 -8.64 -13.34
C ILE A 259 -1.49 -9.96 -12.92
N ARG A 260 -2.51 -9.92 -12.06
CA ARG A 260 -3.16 -11.12 -11.50
C ARG A 260 -3.71 -12.05 -12.58
N GLU A 261 -4.14 -11.50 -13.72
CA GLU A 261 -4.59 -12.25 -14.89
C GLU A 261 -3.49 -13.08 -15.55
N ARG A 262 -2.21 -12.78 -15.25
CA ARG A 262 -1.05 -13.54 -15.70
C ARG A 262 -0.71 -14.73 -14.80
N LYS A 263 -1.43 -14.93 -13.68
CA LYS A 263 -1.24 -16.08 -12.77
C LYS A 263 -1.24 -17.42 -13.53
N ARG A 264 -2.14 -17.59 -14.48
CA ARG A 264 -2.27 -18.79 -15.34
C ARG A 264 -1.00 -19.24 -16.06
N TYR A 265 -0.06 -18.32 -16.33
CA TYR A 265 1.20 -18.66 -16.99
C TYR A 265 2.20 -19.34 -16.03
N PHE A 266 1.99 -19.20 -14.72
CA PHE A 266 2.89 -19.74 -13.69
C PHE A 266 2.30 -20.94 -12.95
N GLU A 267 0.96 -21.10 -12.96
CA GLU A 267 0.26 -22.25 -12.36
C GLU A 267 0.83 -23.62 -12.77
N PRO A 268 1.26 -23.86 -14.03
CA PRO A 268 1.88 -25.13 -14.42
C PRO A 268 3.18 -25.49 -13.67
N PHE A 269 3.81 -24.53 -12.99
CA PHE A 269 5.03 -24.76 -12.19
C PHE A 269 4.76 -25.05 -10.72
N ALA A 270 3.50 -24.98 -10.28
CA ALA A 270 3.13 -25.35 -8.91
C ALA A 270 3.33 -26.85 -8.65
N ASN A 271 3.72 -27.20 -7.43
CA ASN A 271 3.95 -28.58 -6.99
C ASN A 271 3.80 -28.68 -5.46
N SER A 272 4.23 -29.80 -4.86
CA SER A 272 4.12 -30.07 -3.42
C SER A 272 4.84 -29.05 -2.52
N ARG A 273 5.88 -28.37 -3.02
CA ARG A 273 6.69 -27.39 -2.28
C ARG A 273 6.59 -25.97 -2.82
N ILE A 274 6.03 -25.78 -4.02
CA ILE A 274 5.92 -24.48 -4.69
C ILE A 274 4.45 -24.15 -4.96
N LYS A 275 3.98 -23.03 -4.42
CA LYS A 275 2.61 -22.53 -4.58
C LYS A 275 2.61 -21.26 -5.41
N VAL A 276 1.61 -21.11 -6.28
CA VAL A 276 1.39 -19.90 -7.09
C VAL A 276 0.06 -19.27 -6.65
N LEU A 277 0.14 -18.16 -5.94
CA LEU A 277 -1.02 -17.50 -5.31
C LEU A 277 -1.16 -16.05 -5.76
N ASN A 278 -2.33 -15.46 -5.57
CA ASN A 278 -2.58 -14.02 -5.70
C ASN A 278 -3.51 -13.53 -4.57
N ASN A 279 -4.00 -12.29 -4.69
CA ASN A 279 -4.88 -11.64 -3.71
C ASN A 279 -6.33 -12.18 -3.66
N GLU A 280 -6.69 -13.11 -4.54
CA GLU A 280 -7.96 -13.85 -4.53
C GLU A 280 -7.83 -15.16 -3.74
N ASP A 281 -6.62 -15.74 -3.70
CA ASP A 281 -6.34 -17.00 -3.00
C ASP A 281 -6.02 -16.81 -1.52
N TYR A 282 -5.34 -15.70 -1.16
CA TYR A 282 -4.83 -15.51 0.20
C TYR A 282 -4.73 -14.03 0.61
N ASP A 283 -4.86 -13.79 1.92
CA ASP A 283 -4.65 -12.47 2.52
C ASP A 283 -3.15 -12.15 2.63
N LEU A 284 -2.69 -11.22 1.80
CA LEU A 284 -1.29 -10.80 1.73
C LEU A 284 -0.73 -10.38 3.10
N GLN A 285 -1.51 -9.73 3.97
CA GLN A 285 -1.02 -9.33 5.30
C GLN A 285 -0.73 -10.55 6.18
N LYS A 286 -1.61 -11.56 6.16
CA LYS A 286 -1.36 -12.81 6.87
C LYS A 286 -0.13 -13.53 6.34
N LEU A 287 0.07 -13.52 5.01
CA LEU A 287 1.20 -14.14 4.36
C LEU A 287 2.52 -13.43 4.71
N ILE A 288 2.52 -12.10 4.77
CA ILE A 288 3.66 -11.32 5.26
C ILE A 288 4.00 -11.75 6.69
N CYS A 289 3.02 -11.85 7.59
CA CYS A 289 3.27 -12.25 8.97
C CYS A 289 3.78 -13.69 9.12
N SER A 290 3.29 -14.65 8.32
CA SER A 290 3.66 -16.07 8.43
C SER A 290 4.92 -16.47 7.66
N ALA A 291 5.35 -15.69 6.67
CA ALA A 291 6.56 -16.00 5.91
C ALA A 291 7.83 -15.71 6.72
N SER A 292 8.80 -16.62 6.64
CA SER A 292 10.11 -16.52 7.31
C SER A 292 11.15 -15.76 6.49
N LEU A 293 11.00 -15.71 5.16
CA LEU A 293 11.92 -15.02 4.24
C LEU A 293 11.12 -14.36 3.12
N LEU A 294 11.51 -13.14 2.74
CA LEU A 294 11.03 -12.49 1.53
C LEU A 294 12.10 -12.49 0.44
N ILE A 295 11.74 -12.96 -0.75
CA ILE A 295 12.47 -12.70 -1.99
C ILE A 295 11.64 -11.67 -2.77
N THR A 296 12.22 -10.52 -3.07
CA THR A 296 11.54 -9.47 -3.85
C THR A 296 12.55 -8.68 -4.67
N ASP A 297 12.11 -7.64 -5.35
CA ASP A 297 12.95 -6.76 -6.16
C ASP A 297 12.82 -5.30 -5.69
N PHE A 298 11.81 -4.59 -6.21
CA PHE A 298 11.59 -3.16 -6.08
C PHE A 298 10.32 -2.82 -5.28
N SER A 299 9.63 -3.83 -4.75
CA SER A 299 8.35 -3.69 -4.05
C SER A 299 8.54 -3.04 -2.70
N SER A 300 7.69 -2.12 -2.27
CA SER A 300 7.77 -1.57 -0.91
C SER A 300 7.44 -2.59 0.20
N ILE A 301 7.01 -3.80 -0.16
CA ILE A 301 6.66 -4.86 0.81
C ILE A 301 7.83 -5.29 1.70
N TYR A 302 9.08 -5.13 1.23
CA TYR A 302 10.25 -5.44 2.06
C TYR A 302 10.37 -4.55 3.30
N PHE A 303 9.74 -3.37 3.30
CA PHE A 303 9.70 -2.53 4.50
C PHE A 303 8.88 -3.17 5.62
N ASP A 304 7.83 -3.91 5.27
CA ASP A 304 7.00 -4.62 6.24
C ASP A 304 7.82 -5.78 6.85
N PHE A 305 8.56 -6.54 6.03
CA PHE A 305 9.49 -7.58 6.51
C PHE A 305 10.63 -6.99 7.37
N ALA A 306 11.21 -5.88 6.94
CA ALA A 306 12.24 -5.18 7.70
C ALA A 306 11.71 -4.70 9.06
N TYR A 307 10.48 -4.16 9.11
CA TYR A 307 9.83 -3.77 10.35
C TYR A 307 9.69 -4.95 11.32
N GLN A 308 9.37 -6.14 10.80
CA GLN A 308 9.31 -7.41 11.55
C GLN A 308 10.67 -8.03 11.89
N LYS A 309 11.79 -7.43 11.45
CA LYS A 309 13.15 -7.98 11.59
C LYS A 309 13.33 -9.36 10.93
N LYS A 310 12.70 -9.56 9.77
CA LYS A 310 12.85 -10.78 8.97
C LYS A 310 13.77 -10.60 7.78
N PRO A 311 14.45 -11.68 7.34
CA PRO A 311 15.38 -11.61 6.22
C PRO A 311 14.67 -11.30 4.90
N VAL A 312 15.37 -10.57 4.06
CA VAL A 312 14.97 -10.18 2.70
C VAL A 312 16.10 -10.55 1.74
N ILE A 313 15.79 -10.98 0.54
CA ILE A 313 16.73 -11.04 -0.59
C ILE A 313 16.18 -10.18 -1.72
N TYR A 314 17.02 -9.31 -2.27
CA TYR A 314 16.70 -8.50 -3.44
C TYR A 314 17.18 -9.19 -4.72
N TYR A 315 16.26 -9.75 -5.51
CA TYR A 315 16.57 -10.36 -6.80
C TYR A 315 16.37 -9.37 -7.96
N HIS A 316 17.45 -8.65 -8.31
CA HIS A 316 17.44 -7.49 -9.22
C HIS A 316 17.86 -7.84 -10.67
N PHE A 317 17.38 -8.95 -11.20
CA PHE A 317 17.79 -9.48 -12.51
C PHE A 317 17.60 -8.51 -13.71
N ASP A 318 16.73 -7.50 -13.61
CA ASP A 318 16.41 -6.53 -14.67
C ASP A 318 16.50 -5.06 -14.20
N TYR A 319 17.37 -4.77 -13.22
CA TYR A 319 17.50 -3.44 -12.59
C TYR A 319 17.48 -2.26 -13.57
N GLN A 320 18.32 -2.33 -14.60
CA GLN A 320 18.49 -1.25 -15.58
C GLN A 320 17.19 -1.00 -16.36
N GLN A 321 16.51 -2.07 -16.82
CA GLN A 321 15.24 -1.95 -17.53
C GLN A 321 14.14 -1.43 -16.60
N TYR A 322 14.06 -1.94 -15.38
CA TYR A 322 13.07 -1.49 -14.40
C TYR A 322 13.16 0.02 -14.12
N ARG A 323 14.37 0.52 -13.85
CA ARG A 323 14.59 1.95 -13.57
C ARG A 323 14.31 2.85 -14.76
N LYS A 324 14.54 2.35 -15.98
CA LYS A 324 14.25 3.08 -17.21
C LYS A 324 12.75 3.20 -17.49
N GLU A 325 11.97 2.16 -17.19
CA GLU A 325 10.59 2.02 -17.72
C GLU A 325 9.49 2.00 -16.66
N HIS A 326 9.81 1.94 -15.36
CA HIS A 326 8.82 1.83 -14.28
C HIS A 326 8.85 3.00 -13.29
N TYR A 327 9.88 3.06 -12.43
CA TYR A 327 10.00 4.10 -11.40
C TYR A 327 11.42 4.69 -11.35
N SER A 328 11.47 6.02 -11.37
CA SER A 328 12.69 6.78 -11.12
C SER A 328 13.09 6.68 -9.64
N GLU A 329 14.39 6.65 -9.40
CA GLU A 329 14.98 6.56 -8.06
C GLU A 329 14.59 7.76 -7.19
N GLY A 330 14.24 7.47 -5.93
CA GLY A 330 14.08 8.48 -4.88
C GLY A 330 15.30 8.49 -3.96
N TYR A 331 15.08 8.55 -2.66
CA TYR A 331 16.19 8.65 -1.68
C TYR A 331 16.83 7.31 -1.31
N PHE A 332 16.11 6.20 -1.53
CA PHE A 332 16.49 4.87 -1.03
C PHE A 332 17.51 4.21 -1.95
N ASN A 333 18.68 3.88 -1.40
CA ASN A 333 19.73 3.14 -2.10
C ASN A 333 19.83 1.72 -1.50
N TYR A 334 19.72 0.68 -2.32
CA TYR A 334 19.67 -0.70 -1.82
C TYR A 334 20.98 -1.14 -1.17
N GLU A 335 22.14 -0.73 -1.69
CA GLU A 335 23.44 -1.09 -1.12
C GLU A 335 23.65 -0.44 0.25
N ARG A 336 23.25 0.82 0.41
CA ARG A 336 23.41 1.60 1.64
C ARG A 336 22.31 1.34 2.69
N ASP A 337 21.06 1.21 2.24
CA ASP A 337 19.85 1.23 3.07
C ASP A 337 19.10 -0.10 3.10
N GLY A 338 19.40 -1.02 2.17
CA GLY A 338 18.71 -2.30 2.02
C GLY A 338 18.84 -3.20 3.25
N PHE A 339 17.86 -4.10 3.42
CA PHE A 339 17.73 -5.00 4.56
C PHE A 339 18.12 -6.45 4.23
N GLY A 340 18.91 -6.65 3.17
CA GLY A 340 19.23 -7.95 2.63
C GLY A 340 20.24 -7.90 1.48
N PRO A 341 20.81 -9.05 1.09
CA PRO A 341 21.72 -9.13 -0.05
C PRO A 341 21.00 -8.80 -1.36
N ILE A 342 21.74 -8.19 -2.29
CA ILE A 342 21.30 -7.94 -3.66
C ILE A 342 21.95 -8.99 -4.56
N VAL A 343 21.13 -9.71 -5.31
CA VAL A 343 21.56 -10.77 -6.23
C VAL A 343 20.96 -10.52 -7.60
N TYR A 344 21.71 -10.88 -8.64
CA TYR A 344 21.33 -10.60 -10.04
C TYR A 344 21.10 -11.87 -10.86
N ASP A 345 21.52 -13.02 -10.34
CA ASP A 345 21.43 -14.32 -11.00
C ASP A 345 20.86 -15.40 -10.05
N LEU A 346 20.40 -16.49 -10.65
CA LEU A 346 19.73 -17.58 -9.95
C LEU A 346 20.66 -18.34 -9.00
N GLN A 347 21.94 -18.52 -9.37
CA GLN A 347 22.90 -19.26 -8.54
C GLN A 347 23.17 -18.50 -7.23
N SER A 348 23.38 -17.18 -7.34
CA SER A 348 23.52 -16.28 -6.18
C SER A 348 22.26 -16.27 -5.32
N LEU A 349 21.07 -16.27 -5.93
CA LEU A 349 19.80 -16.36 -5.20
C LEU A 349 19.70 -17.65 -4.38
N VAL A 350 19.90 -18.81 -5.03
CA VAL A 350 19.81 -20.13 -4.39
C VAL A 350 20.85 -20.27 -3.27
N LYS A 351 22.07 -19.78 -3.47
CA LYS A 351 23.12 -19.76 -2.44
C LYS A 351 22.70 -18.94 -1.22
N ASN A 352 22.12 -17.75 -1.42
CA ASN A 352 21.66 -16.91 -0.31
C ASN A 352 20.46 -17.54 0.42
N ILE A 353 19.51 -18.16 -0.29
CA ILE A 353 18.42 -18.91 0.33
C ILE A 353 18.98 -20.02 1.21
N SER A 354 19.90 -20.84 0.69
CA SER A 354 20.53 -21.92 1.45
C SER A 354 21.23 -21.42 2.72
N SER A 355 21.98 -20.31 2.61
CA SER A 355 22.66 -19.69 3.77
C SER A 355 21.68 -19.21 4.84
N ILE A 356 20.59 -18.55 4.45
CA ILE A 356 19.58 -18.04 5.39
C ILE A 356 18.82 -19.19 6.05
N VAL A 357 18.51 -20.25 5.30
CA VAL A 357 17.86 -21.45 5.83
C VAL A 357 18.77 -22.15 6.85
N ALA A 358 20.06 -22.30 6.54
CA ALA A 358 21.04 -22.90 7.44
C ALA A 358 21.23 -22.08 8.74
N ASP A 359 21.10 -20.75 8.65
CA ASP A 359 21.15 -19.82 9.79
C ASP A 359 19.79 -19.66 10.49
N GLY A 360 18.80 -20.50 10.19
CA GLY A 360 17.51 -20.48 10.88
C GLY A 360 16.65 -19.25 10.63
N PHE A 361 16.84 -18.58 9.49
CA PHE A 361 16.15 -17.34 9.09
C PHE A 361 16.52 -16.10 9.92
N ASN A 362 17.69 -16.12 10.58
CA ASN A 362 18.18 -14.94 11.26
C ASN A 362 18.60 -13.83 10.27
N ILE A 363 18.49 -12.59 10.72
CA ILE A 363 19.04 -11.43 10.01
C ILE A 363 20.47 -11.17 10.50
N SER A 364 21.37 -10.77 9.60
CA SER A 364 22.70 -10.32 10.00
C SER A 364 22.63 -9.06 10.85
N ASP A 365 23.64 -8.84 11.69
CA ASP A 365 23.75 -7.63 12.51
C ASP A 365 23.67 -6.35 11.67
N GLU A 366 24.30 -6.36 10.49
CA GLU A 366 24.25 -5.24 9.55
C GLU A 366 22.80 -4.88 9.16
N PHE A 367 22.02 -5.86 8.70
CA PHE A 367 20.64 -5.61 8.27
C PHE A 367 19.71 -5.31 9.45
N SER A 368 19.98 -5.89 10.63
CA SER A 368 19.31 -5.58 11.89
C SER A 368 19.52 -4.13 12.32
N HIS A 369 20.76 -3.62 12.23
CA HIS A 369 21.09 -2.24 12.52
C HIS A 369 20.44 -1.28 11.52
N ARG A 370 20.48 -1.59 10.22
CA ARG A 370 19.80 -0.80 9.17
C ARG A 370 18.30 -0.73 9.41
N SER A 371 17.66 -1.86 9.72
CA SER A 371 16.24 -1.92 10.07
C SER A 371 15.93 -1.08 11.31
N THR A 372 16.74 -1.17 12.37
CA THR A 372 16.55 -0.40 13.60
C THR A 372 16.66 1.10 13.35
N ARG A 373 17.64 1.54 12.55
CA ARG A 373 17.78 2.95 12.13
C ARG A 373 16.62 3.42 11.27
N PHE A 374 16.10 2.56 10.39
CA PHE A 374 15.01 2.90 9.48
C PHE A 374 13.66 3.05 10.20
N PHE A 375 13.43 2.20 11.20
CA PHE A 375 12.25 2.20 12.05
C PHE A 375 12.64 2.28 13.53
N PRO A 376 12.95 3.47 14.07
CA PRO A 376 13.34 3.61 15.47
C PRO A 376 12.21 3.28 16.46
N VAL A 377 10.95 3.37 16.05
CA VAL A 377 9.77 3.11 16.91
C VAL A 377 9.05 1.85 16.46
N ARG A 378 8.88 0.88 17.36
CA ARG A 378 8.15 -0.39 17.17
C ARG A 378 7.38 -0.80 18.44
N ASP A 379 6.51 0.07 18.92
CA ASP A 379 5.79 -0.10 20.20
C ASP A 379 4.32 -0.53 20.05
N CYS A 380 3.89 -0.83 18.82
CA CYS A 380 2.49 -1.19 18.49
C CYS A 380 1.45 -0.12 18.87
N ASN A 381 1.86 1.15 18.99
CA ASN A 381 0.98 2.30 19.27
C ASN A 381 0.84 3.23 18.06
N ASN A 382 0.93 2.70 16.84
CA ASN A 382 0.84 3.52 15.62
C ASN A 382 -0.57 4.12 15.48
N CYS A 383 -1.64 3.36 15.69
CA CYS A 383 -3.01 3.88 15.67
C CYS A 383 -3.25 4.98 16.70
N LEU A 384 -2.67 4.86 17.90
CA LEU A 384 -2.76 5.89 18.94
C LEU A 384 -2.10 7.19 18.48
N ARG A 385 -0.87 7.13 17.94
CA ARG A 385 -0.17 8.30 17.37
C ARG A 385 -0.97 8.96 16.24
N HIS A 386 -1.61 8.16 15.39
CA HIS A 386 -2.52 8.67 14.34
C HIS A 386 -3.70 9.43 14.94
N TYR A 387 -4.39 8.83 15.91
CA TYR A 387 -5.51 9.46 16.59
C TYR A 387 -5.12 10.79 17.24
N GLU A 388 -4.03 10.82 18.00
CA GLU A 388 -3.55 12.05 18.68
C GLU A 388 -3.23 13.17 17.69
N ALA A 389 -2.55 12.85 16.58
CA ALA A 389 -2.21 13.83 15.55
C ALA A 389 -3.46 14.39 14.85
N ILE A 390 -4.41 13.52 14.49
CA ILE A 390 -5.65 13.93 13.83
C ILE A 390 -6.55 14.72 14.79
N TYR A 391 -6.63 14.29 16.05
CA TYR A 391 -7.40 14.97 17.09
C TYR A 391 -6.86 16.37 17.38
N LYS A 392 -5.53 16.54 17.41
CA LYS A 392 -4.90 17.86 17.52
C LYS A 392 -5.26 18.75 16.33
N LEU A 393 -5.15 18.24 15.10
CA LEU A 393 -5.52 18.95 13.88
C LEU A 393 -6.99 19.40 13.88
N GLU A 394 -7.90 18.57 14.40
CA GLU A 394 -9.32 18.90 14.55
C GLU A 394 -9.54 20.06 15.54
N LYS A 395 -8.73 20.17 16.60
CA LYS A 395 -8.86 21.20 17.64
C LYS A 395 -8.26 22.56 17.28
N GLU A 396 -7.19 22.60 16.49
CA GLU A 396 -6.45 23.83 16.14
C GLU A 396 -7.28 24.92 15.43
N LYS A 397 -8.55 24.66 15.08
CA LYS A 397 -9.48 25.64 14.48
C LYS A 397 -10.77 25.89 15.26
N ARG A 398 -10.86 25.45 16.53
CA ARG A 398 -11.94 25.87 17.44
C ARG A 398 -11.65 27.21 18.15
N VAL A 399 -10.59 27.92 17.77
CA VAL A 399 -10.23 29.25 18.26
C VAL A 399 -10.47 30.29 17.18
#